data_AF-A0A9E5TCE7-F1
#
_entry.id   AF-A0A9E5TCE7-F1
#
_cell.length_a   1.000
_cell.length_b   1.000
_cell.length_c   1.000
_cell.angle_alpha   90.00
_cell.angle_beta   90.00
_cell.angle_gamma   90.00
#
_symmetry.space_group_name_H-M   'P 1'
#
loop_
_entity.id
_entity.type
_entity.pdbx_description
1 polymer ?
#
loop_
_entity_poly.entity_id
_entity_poly.type
_entity_poly.pdbx_seq_one_letter_code
_entity_poly.pdbx_strand_id
1 'polypeptide(L)'
;GIPQEELPHIFERFYRVDRSRARNEKGGAGLGLSIAHWIIRNHGGRIEVASQMGVGTTFSVWLPQNDDARSLKEPTQAGLEETPIA
;
A
#
# COMPACT_ATOMS: atom_id res chain seq x y z
N GLY A 1 -15.93 -7.34 -8.34
CA GLY A 1 -14.97 -7.16 -9.42
C GLY A 1 -15.19 -5.85 -10.13
N ILE A 2 -14.20 -5.42 -10.90
CA ILE A 2 -14.13 -4.23 -11.74
C ILE A 2 -14.01 -4.72 -13.19
N PRO A 3 -14.75 -4.16 -14.15
CA PRO A 3 -14.60 -4.48 -15.57
C PRO A 3 -13.18 -4.18 -16.06
N GLN A 4 -12.65 -4.99 -16.97
CA GLN A 4 -11.27 -4.81 -17.44
C GLN A 4 -11.06 -3.47 -18.16
N GLU A 5 -12.07 -3.00 -18.88
CA GLU A 5 -12.10 -1.69 -19.55
C GLU A 5 -11.99 -0.49 -18.59
N GLU A 6 -12.39 -0.70 -17.33
CA GLU A 6 -12.43 0.35 -16.31
C GLU A 6 -11.10 0.46 -15.54
N LEU A 7 -10.30 -0.62 -15.50
CA LEU A 7 -9.04 -0.71 -14.76
C LEU A 7 -8.03 0.42 -15.06
N PRO A 8 -7.88 0.92 -16.30
CA PRO A 8 -6.99 2.04 -16.58
C PRO A 8 -7.41 3.34 -15.89
N HIS A 9 -8.72 3.51 -15.64
CA HIS A 9 -9.32 4.76 -15.21
C HIS A 9 -9.59 4.85 -13.71
N ILE A 10 -9.55 3.72 -12.97
CA ILE A 10 -9.89 3.69 -11.54
C ILE A 10 -9.02 4.59 -10.64
N PHE A 11 -7.83 4.97 -11.11
CA PHE A 11 -6.92 5.87 -10.40
C PHE A 11 -7.15 7.35 -10.72
N GLU A 12 -8.05 7.66 -11.65
CA GLU A 12 -8.42 9.03 -11.97
C GLU A 12 -9.24 9.64 -10.83
N ARG A 13 -9.03 10.94 -10.61
CA ARG A 13 -9.82 11.69 -9.61
C ARG A 13 -11.26 11.75 -10.06
N PHE A 14 -12.19 11.53 -9.12
CA PHE A 14 -13.64 11.55 -9.34
C PHE A 14 -14.18 10.40 -10.21
N TYR A 15 -13.33 9.45 -10.62
CA TYR A 15 -13.75 8.31 -11.43
C TYR A 15 -14.59 7.31 -10.63
N ARG A 16 -15.63 6.76 -11.26
CA ARG A 16 -16.58 5.83 -10.65
C ARG A 16 -17.03 4.77 -11.65
N VAL A 17 -16.71 3.51 -11.36
CA VAL A 17 -16.97 2.34 -12.20
C VAL A 17 -18.46 2.01 -12.36
N ASP A 18 -19.31 2.40 -11.40
CA ASP A 18 -20.72 2.04 -11.44
C ASP A 18 -21.62 3.16 -10.90
N ARG A 19 -22.50 3.67 -11.77
CA ARG A 19 -23.61 4.58 -11.40
C ARG A 19 -24.77 3.83 -10.73
N SER A 20 -24.84 2.49 -10.83
CA SER A 20 -25.97 1.67 -10.36
C SER A 20 -25.89 1.27 -8.88
N ARG A 21 -24.69 1.35 -8.27
CA ARG A 21 -24.49 1.29 -6.80
C ARG A 21 -24.65 2.66 -6.11
N ALA A 22 -25.13 3.67 -6.84
CA ALA A 22 -25.48 4.98 -6.27
C ALA A 22 -26.79 4.98 -5.44
N ARG A 23 -27.48 3.83 -5.33
CA ARG A 23 -28.71 3.71 -4.55
C ARG A 23 -28.54 3.72 -3.02
N ASN A 24 -27.31 3.72 -2.53
CA ASN A 24 -27.03 4.04 -1.13
C ASN A 24 -26.35 5.41 -1.11
N GLU A 25 -27.07 6.40 -0.61
CA GLU A 25 -26.78 7.85 -0.62
C GLU A 25 -25.53 8.28 0.19
N LYS A 26 -24.54 7.40 0.33
CA LYS A 26 -23.23 7.64 0.98
C LYS A 26 -22.05 7.19 0.11
N GLY A 27 -22.18 7.28 -1.21
CA GLY A 27 -21.06 7.00 -2.12
C GLY A 27 -20.02 8.12 -2.04
N GLY A 28 -18.77 7.80 -1.68
CA GLY A 28 -17.68 8.77 -1.62
C GLY A 28 -17.40 9.45 -2.97
N ALA A 29 -16.76 10.62 -2.96
CA ALA A 29 -16.52 11.48 -4.13
C ALA A 29 -15.58 10.90 -5.22
N GLY A 30 -15.25 9.60 -5.19
CA GLY A 30 -14.30 9.01 -6.14
C GLY A 30 -12.85 9.47 -5.94
N LEU A 31 -12.49 9.92 -4.73
CA LEU A 31 -11.15 10.43 -4.43
C LEU A 31 -10.23 9.42 -3.74
N GLY A 32 -10.77 8.40 -3.07
CA GLY A 32 -9.97 7.50 -2.24
C GLY A 32 -8.81 6.83 -2.99
N LEU A 33 -9.10 6.23 -4.15
CA LEU A 33 -8.11 5.47 -4.90
C LEU A 33 -7.06 6.37 -5.60
N SER A 34 -7.47 7.56 -6.06
CA SER A 34 -6.53 8.54 -6.62
C SER A 34 -5.59 9.13 -5.55
N ILE A 35 -6.09 9.35 -4.32
CA ILE A 35 -5.26 9.76 -3.17
C ILE A 35 -4.28 8.63 -2.81
N ALA A 36 -4.77 7.39 -2.68
CA ALA A 36 -3.92 6.25 -2.35
C ALA A 36 -2.80 6.07 -3.40
N HIS A 37 -3.13 6.15 -4.68
CA HIS A 37 -2.14 6.06 -5.76
C HIS A 37 -1.09 7.17 -5.66
N TRP A 38 -1.51 8.41 -5.40
CA TRP A 38 -0.58 9.53 -5.20
C TRP A 38 0.34 9.29 -3.99
N ILE A 39 -0.20 8.86 -2.85
CA ILE A 39 0.59 8.55 -1.64
C ILE A 39 1.63 7.47 -1.97
N ILE A 40 1.21 6.35 -2.56
CA ILE A 40 2.09 5.22 -2.88
C ILE A 40 3.23 5.67 -3.80
N ARG A 41 2.91 6.41 -4.87
CA ARG A 41 3.91 6.91 -5.82
C ARG A 41 4.86 7.91 -5.17
N ASN A 42 4.37 8.79 -4.32
CA ASN A 42 5.19 9.77 -3.59
C ASN A 42 6.15 9.10 -2.60
N HIS A 43 5.80 7.92 -2.07
CA HIS A 43 6.67 7.11 -1.24
C HIS A 43 7.59 6.18 -2.05
N GLY A 44 7.69 6.36 -3.38
CA GLY A 44 8.51 5.50 -4.25
C GLY A 44 7.97 4.07 -4.40
N GLY A 45 6.71 3.85 -4.04
CA GLY A 45 6.04 2.57 -4.14
C GLY A 45 5.38 2.31 -5.49
N ARG A 46 4.79 1.13 -5.60
CA ARG A 46 3.97 0.71 -6.75
C ARG A 46 2.69 0.03 -6.26
N ILE A 47 1.67 0.10 -7.10
CA ILE A 47 0.37 -0.55 -6.88
C ILE A 47 0.03 -1.37 -8.13
N GLU A 48 -0.50 -2.57 -7.92
CA GLU A 48 -1.08 -3.42 -8.96
C GLU A 48 -2.51 -3.78 -8.59
N VAL A 49 -3.34 -4.01 -9.61
CA VAL A 49 -4.73 -4.40 -9.44
C VAL A 49 -5.02 -5.66 -10.24
N ALA A 50 -5.54 -6.67 -9.56
CA ALA A 50 -6.08 -7.87 -10.16
C ALA A 50 -7.58 -7.90 -9.87
N SER A 51 -8.40 -7.90 -10.91
CA SER A 51 -9.85 -7.90 -10.74
C SER A 51 -10.53 -8.84 -11.71
N GLN A 52 -11.57 -9.51 -11.23
CA GLN A 52 -12.45 -10.33 -12.04
C GLN A 52 -13.90 -9.98 -11.71
N MET A 53 -14.68 -9.66 -12.75
CA MET A 53 -16.10 -9.37 -12.62
C MET A 53 -16.84 -10.53 -11.95
N GLY A 54 -17.78 -10.20 -11.06
CA GLY A 54 -18.55 -11.18 -10.27
C GLY A 54 -17.76 -11.89 -9.15
N VAL A 55 -16.43 -11.93 -9.17
CA VAL A 55 -15.61 -12.62 -8.17
C VAL A 55 -15.07 -11.67 -7.11
N GLY A 56 -14.31 -10.64 -7.51
CA GLY A 56 -13.59 -9.81 -6.54
C GLY A 56 -12.55 -8.89 -7.17
N THR A 57 -11.87 -8.14 -6.31
CA THR A 57 -10.77 -7.26 -6.69
C THR A 57 -9.71 -7.31 -5.60
N THR A 58 -8.46 -7.45 -5.99
CA THR A 58 -7.29 -7.42 -5.13
C THR A 58 -6.38 -6.27 -5.56
N PHE A 59 -5.99 -5.44 -4.60
CA PHE A 59 -4.98 -4.40 -4.76
C PHE A 59 -3.72 -4.82 -4.02
N SER A 60 -2.59 -4.86 -4.71
CA SER A 60 -1.30 -5.20 -4.14
C SER A 60 -0.43 -3.95 -4.14
N VAL A 61 0.17 -3.62 -2.99
CA VAL A 61 0.97 -2.42 -2.80
C VAL A 61 2.36 -2.81 -2.30
N TRP A 62 3.39 -2.23 -2.90
CA TRP A 62 4.77 -2.37 -2.46
C TRP A 62 5.32 -1.00 -2.15
N LEU A 63 5.96 -0.86 -0.99
CA LEU A 63 6.64 0.34 -0.55
C LEU A 63 8.11 0.00 -0.31
N PRO A 64 9.05 0.92 -0.56
CA PRO A 64 10.43 0.77 -0.13
C PRO A 64 10.48 0.52 1.39
N GLN A 65 11.25 -0.48 1.80
CA GLN A 65 11.54 -0.68 3.21
C GLN A 65 12.58 0.36 3.62
N ASN A 66 12.28 1.16 4.65
CA ASN A 66 13.29 2.03 5.24
C ASN A 66 14.41 1.14 5.81
N ASP A 67 15.64 1.33 5.33
CA ASP A 67 16.82 0.55 5.76
C ASP A 67 17.23 0.88 7.23
N ASP A 68 16.48 1.76 7.93
CA ASP A 68 16.60 2.00 9.38
C ASP A 68 16.35 0.74 10.23
N ALA A 69 15.80 -0.32 9.65
CA ALA A 69 15.72 -1.64 10.29
C ALA A 69 17.09 -2.29 10.56
N ARG A 70 18.22 -1.75 10.03
CA ARG A 70 19.57 -2.17 10.45
C ARG A 70 20.01 -1.60 11.81
N SER A 71 19.34 -0.57 12.33
CA SER A 71 19.67 0.04 13.62
C SER A 71 19.24 -0.81 14.84
N LEU A 72 18.37 -1.82 14.62
CA LEU A 72 17.92 -2.73 15.68
C LEU A 72 18.63 -4.10 15.68
N LYS A 73 19.74 -4.26 14.95
CA LYS A 73 20.65 -5.39 15.19
C LYS A 73 21.49 -5.10 16.43
N GLU A 74 20.89 -5.44 17.56
CA GLU A 74 21.34 -5.64 18.95
C GLU A 74 22.73 -5.13 19.41
N PRO A 75 22.81 -4.42 20.55
CA PRO A 75 24.03 -4.26 21.31
C PRO A 75 24.26 -5.50 22.19
N THR A 76 25.26 -6.34 21.93
CA THR A 76 25.94 -7.15 22.97
C THR A 76 27.22 -7.76 22.38
N GLN A 77 28.34 -7.08 22.57
CA GLN A 77 29.60 -7.68 23.00
C GLN A 77 30.58 -6.55 23.32
N ALA A 78 30.57 -6.10 24.57
CA ALA A 78 31.64 -5.30 25.14
C ALA A 78 31.85 -5.71 26.60
N GLY A 79 32.98 -6.39 26.83
CA GLY A 79 33.72 -6.34 28.10
C GLY A 79 33.17 -7.14 29.28
N LEU A 80 33.60 -8.40 29.39
CA LEU A 80 34.06 -8.89 30.68
C LEU A 80 35.56 -9.18 30.51
N GLU A 81 36.38 -8.19 30.82
CA GLU A 81 37.79 -8.43 31.09
C GLU A 81 37.86 -9.19 32.42
N GLU A 82 38.21 -10.47 32.35
CA GLU A 82 38.60 -11.22 33.53
C GLU A 82 40.04 -10.84 33.88
N THR A 83 40.23 -10.00 34.89
CA THR A 83 41.55 -9.71 35.44
C THR A 83 42.10 -10.98 36.10
N PRO A 84 43.31 -11.47 35.75
CA PRO A 84 43.89 -12.61 36.45
C PRO A 84 44.31 -12.17 37.86
N ILE A 85 43.84 -12.89 38.86
CA ILE A 85 44.29 -12.77 40.25
C ILE A 85 45.71 -13.35 40.33
N ALA A 86 46.68 -12.51 40.65
CA ALA A 86 48.03 -12.90 41.08
C ALA A 86 48.23 -12.52 42.54
#